data_AF-A0A9Y0ZFX4-F1
#
_entry.id   AF-A0A9Y0ZFX4-F1
#
_cell.length_a   1.000
_cell.length_b   1.000
_cell.length_c   1.000
_cell.angle_alpha   90.00
_cell.angle_beta   90.00
_cell.angle_gamma   90.00
#
_symmetry.space_group_name_H-M   'P 1'
#
loop_
_entity.id
_entity.type
_entity.pdbx_description
1 polymer ?
#
loop_
_entity_poly.entity_id
_entity_poly.type
_entity_poly.pdbx_seq_one_letter_code
_entity_poly.pdbx_strand_id
1 'polypeptide(L)'
;SGEALEMAGYRIYSCETASQTLAWIEAIAEFIRPYAFLINAPVVNFFKDRLWEAVDAEWIECLCKEPIENLLLIPSGVVQDHWPTSLKEFVLTLKSLAFPREPADLKKVLPDLQIRSLSSVL
;
A
#
# COMPACT_ATOMS: atom_id res chain seq x y z
N SER A 1 -27.87 -8.86 13.83
CA SER A 1 -27.25 -10.14 13.43
C SER A 1 -26.12 -9.78 12.48
N GLY A 2 -24.87 -9.63 12.92
CA GLY A 2 -24.12 -10.59 13.73
C GLY A 2 -23.44 -11.54 12.75
N GLU A 3 -22.11 -11.45 12.63
CA GLU A 3 -21.20 -12.24 11.79
C GLU A 3 -21.01 -11.78 10.33
N ALA A 4 -19.96 -10.98 10.10
CA ALA A 4 -19.15 -11.06 8.88
C ALA A 4 -17.78 -10.38 9.08
N LEU A 5 -16.73 -11.17 8.89
CA LEU A 5 -15.32 -10.80 8.70
C LEU A 5 -14.51 -10.32 9.91
N GLU A 6 -14.33 -11.23 10.86
CA GLU A 6 -13.06 -11.33 11.59
C GLU A 6 -12.11 -12.21 10.74
N MET A 7 -11.42 -11.62 9.75
CA MET A 7 -10.44 -12.32 8.93
C MET A 7 -9.18 -11.44 8.81
N ALA A 8 -8.16 -11.82 9.60
CA ALA A 8 -6.89 -11.13 9.86
C ALA A 8 -7.06 -9.77 10.57
N GLY A 9 -6.26 -9.49 11.60
CA GLY A 9 -6.39 -8.38 12.56
C GLY A 9 -6.23 -6.95 12.02
N TYR A 10 -6.92 -6.61 10.93
CA TYR A 10 -6.94 -5.30 10.31
C TYR A 10 -8.16 -4.52 10.79
N ARG A 11 -7.90 -3.36 11.42
CA ARG A 11 -8.96 -2.45 11.87
C ARG A 11 -9.65 -1.82 10.67
N ILE A 12 -10.97 -1.93 10.62
CA ILE A 12 -11.81 -1.23 9.64
C ILE A 12 -12.23 0.10 10.27
N TYR A 13 -11.92 1.21 9.60
CA TYR A 13 -12.29 2.55 10.06
C TYR A 13 -13.60 3.02 9.40
N SER A 14 -14.42 3.75 10.16
CA SER A 14 -15.64 4.40 9.67
C SER A 14 -15.50 5.92 9.76
N CYS A 15 -16.22 6.64 8.90
CA CYS A 15 -16.31 8.11 8.93
C CYS A 15 -17.74 8.60 9.22
N GLU A 16 -18.59 7.76 9.85
CA GLU A 16 -19.99 8.11 10.16
C GLU A 16 -20.11 9.23 11.19
N THR A 17 -19.13 9.35 12.10
CA THR A 17 -19.09 10.39 13.13
C THR A 17 -17.78 11.17 13.10
N ALA A 18 -17.79 12.38 13.67
CA ALA A 18 -16.59 13.20 13.82
C ALA A 18 -15.50 12.46 14.62
N SER A 19 -15.86 11.76 15.71
CA SER A 19 -14.91 11.02 16.53
C SER A 19 -14.28 9.84 15.80
N GLN A 20 -15.05 9.09 15.01
CA GLN A 20 -14.51 7.99 14.19
C GLN A 20 -13.61 8.51 13.07
N THR A 21 -14.00 9.61 12.43
CA THR A 21 -13.19 10.27 11.40
C THR A 21 -11.86 10.77 11.98
N LEU A 22 -11.88 11.37 13.17
CA LEU A 22 -10.68 11.82 13.87
C LEU A 22 -9.76 10.63 14.18
N ALA A 23 -10.30 9.55 14.75
CA ALA A 23 -9.52 8.35 15.04
C ALA A 23 -8.88 7.73 13.78
N TRP A 24 -9.57 7.78 12.64
CA TRP A 24 -9.02 7.34 11.36
C TRP A 24 -7.86 8.24 10.88
N ILE A 25 -8.03 9.57 10.95
CA ILE A 25 -6.98 10.53 10.59
C ILE A 25 -5.74 10.34 11.49
N GLU A 26 -5.95 10.17 12.79
CA GLU A 26 -4.88 9.92 13.76
C GLU A 26 -4.13 8.63 13.42
N ALA A 27 -4.86 7.55 13.10
CA ALA A 27 -4.24 6.28 12.71
C ALA A 27 -3.39 6.40 11.44
N ILE A 28 -3.87 7.15 10.43
CA ILE A 28 -3.07 7.45 9.23
C ILE A 28 -1.82 8.23 9.61
N ALA A 29 -1.97 9.30 10.41
CA ALA A 29 -0.86 10.15 10.82
C ALA A 29 0.20 9.37 11.60
N GLU A 30 -0.20 8.47 12.50
CA GLU A 30 0.70 7.59 13.23
C GLU A 30 1.42 6.60 12.30
N PHE A 31 0.71 6.03 11.33
CA PHE A 31 1.28 5.09 10.37
C PHE A 31 2.32 5.73 9.44
N ILE A 32 2.07 6.95 8.95
CA ILE A 32 2.98 7.62 8.01
C ILE A 32 4.18 8.29 8.70
N ARG A 33 4.07 8.59 10.00
CA ARG A 33 5.10 9.33 10.76
C ARG A 33 6.50 8.73 10.65
N PRO A 34 6.73 7.42 10.79
CA PRO A 34 8.06 6.82 10.63
C PRO A 34 8.65 7.03 9.23
N TYR A 35 7.80 7.20 8.22
CA TYR A 35 8.19 7.35 6.80
C TYR A 35 8.20 8.81 6.34
N ALA A 36 8.11 9.76 7.27
CA ALA A 36 8.15 11.19 6.95
C ALA A 36 9.40 11.60 6.16
N PHE A 37 10.51 10.89 6.34
CA PHE A 37 11.75 11.09 5.58
C PHE A 37 11.58 10.78 4.09
N LEU A 38 10.69 9.87 3.70
CA LEU A 38 10.38 9.59 2.30
C LEU A 38 9.33 10.56 1.74
N ILE A 39 8.30 10.86 2.53
CA ILE A 39 7.12 11.61 2.07
C ILE A 39 7.44 13.10 1.90
N ASN A 40 8.22 13.67 2.83
CA ASN A 40 8.48 15.11 2.86
C ASN A 40 9.74 15.51 2.11
N ALA A 41 10.55 14.55 1.67
CA ALA A 41 11.78 14.84 0.94
C ALA A 41 11.48 15.12 -0.53
N PRO A 42 12.01 16.21 -1.11
CA PRO A 42 12.06 16.36 -2.57
C PRO A 42 12.73 15.13 -3.19
N VAL A 43 12.26 14.68 -4.35
CA VAL A 43 12.82 13.51 -5.05
C VAL A 43 14.33 13.63 -5.30
N VAL A 44 14.83 14.85 -5.49
CA VAL A 44 16.27 15.11 -5.65
C VAL A 44 17.04 14.78 -4.37
N ASN A 45 16.46 15.06 -3.20
CA ASN A 45 17.07 14.78 -1.90
C ASN A 45 17.01 13.28 -1.58
N PHE A 46 15.99 12.57 -2.05
CA PHE A 46 15.94 11.10 -1.96
C PHE A 46 17.21 10.44 -2.50
N PHE A 47 17.69 10.90 -3.66
CA PHE A 47 18.93 10.38 -4.26
C PHE A 47 20.19 10.98 -3.65
N LYS A 48 20.23 12.30 -3.44
CA LYS A 48 21.42 13.00 -2.91
C LYS A 48 21.77 12.54 -1.50
N ASP A 49 20.76 12.44 -0.65
CA ASP A 49 20.92 12.09 0.76
C ASP A 49 20.74 10.59 1.01
N ARG A 50 20.60 9.81 -0.08
CA ARG A 50 20.48 8.34 -0.05
C ARG A 50 19.39 7.86 0.90
N LEU A 51 18.24 8.54 0.90
CA LEU A 51 17.15 8.27 1.85
C LEU A 51 16.61 6.84 1.76
N TRP A 52 16.83 6.14 0.65
CA TRP A 52 16.55 4.71 0.52
C TRP A 52 17.32 3.84 1.53
N GLU A 53 18.45 4.30 2.08
CA GLU A 53 19.22 3.56 3.10
C GLU A 53 18.49 3.47 4.45
N ALA A 54 17.53 4.35 4.71
CA ALA A 54 16.69 4.30 5.89
C ALA A 54 15.48 3.36 5.70
N VAL A 55 15.26 2.84 4.50
CA VAL A 55 14.28 1.78 4.23
C VAL A 55 14.89 0.43 4.64
N ASP A 56 14.05 -0.47 5.14
CA ASP A 56 14.46 -1.84 5.46
C ASP A 56 15.18 -2.49 4.26
N ALA A 57 16.37 -3.04 4.51
CA ALA A 57 17.22 -3.61 3.48
C ALA A 57 16.56 -4.81 2.79
N GLU A 58 15.77 -5.62 3.52
CA GLU A 58 15.04 -6.75 2.94
C GLU A 58 13.96 -6.26 1.97
N TRP A 59 13.37 -5.09 2.24
CA TRP A 59 12.37 -4.49 1.35
C TRP A 59 13.04 -4.01 0.06
N ILE A 60 14.17 -3.29 0.16
CA ILE A 60 14.91 -2.82 -1.01
C ILE A 60 15.40 -4.01 -1.85
N GLU A 61 16.00 -5.02 -1.21
CA GLU A 61 16.48 -6.20 -1.92
C GLU A 61 15.36 -6.95 -2.63
N CYS A 62 14.20 -7.09 -1.99
CA CYS A 62 13.03 -7.73 -2.56
C CYS A 62 12.46 -6.91 -3.74
N LEU A 63 12.13 -5.63 -3.51
CA LEU A 63 11.45 -4.76 -4.47
C LEU A 63 12.32 -4.47 -5.70
N CYS A 64 13.64 -4.38 -5.57
CA CYS A 64 14.54 -4.19 -6.71
C CYS A 64 14.59 -5.40 -7.67
N LYS A 65 14.15 -6.58 -7.24
CA LYS A 65 14.11 -7.81 -8.05
C LYS A 65 12.71 -8.08 -8.64
N GLU A 66 11.70 -7.32 -8.25
CA GLU A 66 10.33 -7.49 -8.74
C GLU A 66 10.17 -7.06 -10.20
N PRO A 67 9.31 -7.74 -10.97
CA PRO A 67 8.80 -7.19 -12.20
C PRO A 67 7.95 -5.94 -11.91
N ILE A 68 7.97 -4.98 -12.84
CA ILE A 68 7.30 -3.67 -12.68
C ILE A 68 5.79 -3.87 -12.44
N GLU A 69 5.19 -4.88 -13.04
CA GLU A 69 3.78 -5.22 -12.88
C GLU A 69 3.42 -5.48 -11.42
N ASN A 70 4.29 -6.17 -10.67
CA ASN A 70 4.06 -6.42 -9.24
C ASN A 70 4.19 -5.14 -8.42
N LEU A 71 5.14 -4.27 -8.76
CA LEU A 71 5.35 -2.99 -8.09
C LEU A 71 4.13 -2.05 -8.25
N LEU A 72 3.53 -2.04 -9.44
CA LEU A 72 2.33 -1.23 -9.74
C LEU A 72 1.09 -1.68 -8.96
N LEU A 73 1.07 -2.91 -8.44
CA LEU A 73 -0.06 -3.45 -7.66
C LEU A 73 0.03 -3.16 -6.16
N ILE A 74 1.17 -2.64 -5.67
CA ILE A 74 1.36 -2.29 -4.24
C ILE A 74 0.26 -1.35 -3.72
N PRO A 75 -0.12 -0.26 -4.42
CA PRO A 75 -1.17 0.64 -3.93
C PRO A 75 -2.56 -0.01 -3.85
N SER A 76 -2.79 -1.10 -4.60
CA SER A 76 -4.03 -1.90 -4.55
C SER A 76 -4.04 -2.88 -3.37
N GLY A 77 -2.93 -2.95 -2.62
CA GLY A 77 -2.76 -3.85 -1.50
C GLY A 77 -2.61 -5.30 -1.90
N VAL A 78 -2.01 -5.56 -3.07
CA VAL A 78 -1.61 -6.90 -3.51
C VAL A 78 -0.22 -7.19 -2.95
N VAL A 79 -0.02 -8.39 -2.41
CA VAL A 79 1.25 -8.86 -1.85
C VAL A 79 1.68 -10.14 -2.57
N GLN A 80 2.99 -10.38 -2.63
CA GLN A 80 3.56 -11.61 -3.20
C GLN A 80 4.01 -12.56 -2.10
N ASP A 81 3.91 -13.87 -2.33
CA ASP A 81 4.23 -14.89 -1.32
C ASP A 81 5.69 -14.87 -0.87
N HIS A 82 6.62 -14.49 -1.73
CA HIS A 82 8.04 -14.44 -1.40
C HIS A 82 8.48 -13.14 -0.71
N TRP A 83 7.59 -12.16 -0.54
CA TRP A 83 7.94 -10.91 0.14
C TRP A 83 8.20 -11.12 1.64
N PRO A 84 9.10 -10.32 2.24
CA PRO A 84 9.28 -10.27 3.68
C PRO A 84 7.96 -10.03 4.41
N THR A 85 7.78 -10.66 5.57
CA THR A 85 6.55 -10.53 6.38
C THR A 85 6.26 -9.06 6.73
N SER A 86 7.29 -8.31 7.13
CA SER A 86 7.17 -6.88 7.46
C SER A 86 6.68 -6.03 6.29
N LEU A 87 7.09 -6.35 5.05
CA LEU A 87 6.63 -5.66 3.85
C LEU A 87 5.16 -5.99 3.55
N LYS A 88 4.77 -7.27 3.69
CA LYS A 88 3.36 -7.69 3.53
C LYS A 88 2.46 -6.98 4.54
N GLU A 89 2.88 -6.93 5.80
CA GLU A 89 2.17 -6.22 6.87
C GLU A 89 2.04 -4.73 6.55
N PHE A 90 3.11 -4.06 6.12
CA PHE A 90 3.06 -2.65 5.72
C PHE A 90 2.00 -2.40 4.64
N VAL A 91 2.00 -3.21 3.57
CA VAL A 91 1.06 -3.05 2.45
C VAL A 91 -0.38 -3.30 2.88
N LEU A 92 -0.63 -4.31 3.70
CA LEU A 92 -1.97 -4.64 4.19
C LEU A 92 -2.47 -3.62 5.22
N THR A 93 -1.60 -3.10 6.09
CA THR A 93 -1.95 -2.01 7.01
C THR A 93 -2.29 -0.75 6.23
N LEU A 94 -1.49 -0.38 5.24
CA LEU A 94 -1.78 0.74 4.34
C LEU A 94 -3.16 0.56 3.66
N LYS A 95 -3.46 -0.65 3.18
CA LYS A 95 -4.76 -0.98 2.58
C LYS A 95 -5.93 -0.80 3.56
N SER A 96 -5.78 -1.23 4.81
CA SER A 96 -6.83 -1.07 5.84
C SER A 96 -7.07 0.39 6.24
N LEU A 97 -6.03 1.23 6.13
CA LEU A 97 -6.11 2.67 6.39
C LEU A 97 -6.63 3.44 5.18
N ALA A 98 -6.46 2.91 3.98
CA ALA A 98 -7.03 3.50 2.78
C ALA A 98 -8.55 3.43 2.86
N PHE A 99 -9.20 4.58 2.70
CA PHE A 99 -10.65 4.61 2.54
C PHE A 99 -11.03 3.70 1.36
N PRO A 100 -12.14 2.94 1.43
CA PRO A 100 -12.64 2.16 0.30
C PRO A 100 -12.82 3.09 -0.90
N ARG A 101 -11.83 3.14 -1.78
CA ARG A 101 -11.99 3.70 -3.11
C ARG A 101 -12.73 2.61 -3.85
N GLU A 102 -13.95 2.88 -4.31
CA GLU A 102 -14.57 2.01 -5.32
C GLU A 102 -13.49 1.72 -6.37
N PRO A 103 -13.19 0.43 -6.67
CA PRO A 103 -12.12 0.09 -7.58
C PRO A 103 -12.38 0.86 -8.87
N ALA A 104 -11.51 1.83 -9.15
CA ALA A 104 -11.67 2.66 -10.32
C ALA A 104 -11.53 1.72 -11.51
N ASP A 105 -12.55 1.69 -12.37
CA ASP A 105 -12.51 0.91 -13.60
C ASP A 105 -11.28 1.37 -14.40
N LEU A 106 -10.19 0.60 -14.35
CA LEU A 106 -8.91 0.99 -14.92
C LEU A 106 -9.02 1.25 -16.43
N LYS A 107 -10.00 0.63 -17.11
CA LYS A 107 -10.32 0.91 -18.51
C LYS A 107 -10.92 2.31 -18.71
N LYS A 108 -11.63 2.85 -17.70
CA LYS A 108 -12.14 4.23 -17.71
C LYS A 108 -11.05 5.24 -17.34
N VAL A 109 -10.18 4.90 -16.39
CA VAL A 109 -9.15 5.84 -15.87
C VAL A 109 -7.93 5.91 -16.78
N LEU A 110 -7.55 4.79 -17.41
CA LEU A 110 -6.36 4.66 -18.26
C LEU A 110 -6.74 3.92 -19.55
N PRO A 111 -7.50 4.56 -20.46
CA PRO A 111 -8.03 3.90 -21.66
C PRO A 111 -6.93 3.38 -22.59
N ASP A 112 -5.74 3.97 -22.56
CA ASP A 112 -4.59 3.58 -23.39
C ASP A 112 -3.72 2.48 -22.76
N LEU A 113 -3.99 2.09 -21.51
CA LEU A 113 -3.24 1.04 -20.83
C LEU A 113 -3.67 -0.34 -21.36
N GLN A 114 -2.93 -0.87 -22.32
CA GLN A 114 -3.11 -2.25 -22.79
C GLN A 114 -2.58 -3.24 -21.75
N ILE A 115 -3.40 -3.55 -20.74
CA ILE A 115 -3.16 -4.69 -19.87
C ILE A 115 -3.41 -5.96 -20.71
N ARG A 116 -2.33 -6.53 -21.27
CA ARG A 116 -2.43 -7.87 -21.87
C ARG A 116 -2.69 -8.85 -20.75
N SER A 117 -3.78 -9.59 -20.86
CA SER A 117 -4.07 -10.73 -19.99
C SER A 117 -2.86 -11.66 -20.02
N LEU A 118 -2.16 -11.81 -18.89
CA LEU A 118 -1.20 -12.88 -18.73
C LEU A 118 -2.02 -14.16 -18.85
N SER A 119 -1.81 -14.90 -19.95
CA SER A 119 -2.42 -16.20 -20.17
C SER A 119 -2.13 -17.07 -18.95
N SER A 120 -3.16 -17.54 -18.26
CA SER A 120 -3.00 -18.60 -17.26
C SER A 120 -2.43 -19.80 -17.99
N VAL A 121 -1.17 -20.13 -17.73
CA VAL A 121 -0.64 -21.43 -18.13
C VAL A 121 -1.24 -22.42 -17.15
N LEU A 122 -2.14 -23.26 -17.66
CA LEU A 122 -2.68 -24.44 -16.99
C LEU A 122 -1.57 -25.44 -16.67
#